data_AF-A0A7S1H8Z6-F1
#
_entry.id   AF-A0A7S1H8Z6-F1
#
_cell.length_a   1.000
_cell.length_b   1.000
_cell.length_c   1.000
_cell.angle_alpha   90.00
_cell.angle_beta   90.00
_cell.angle_gamma   90.00
#
_symmetry.space_group_name_H-M   'P 1'
#
loop_
_entity.id
_entity.type
_entity.pdbx_description
1 polymer ?
#
loop_
_entity_poly.entity_id
_entity_poly.type
_entity_poly.pdbx_seq_one_letter_code
_entity_poly.pdbx_strand_id
1 'polypeptide(L)'
;EAGFAEPFAVLDGVRDLLSERWAEDAVLVGKLREWLWAEGLFQSKLMDGKNGELPDHAKFRDYFDYAEPIRTVPSHRALAVFRGRTLELLDAKLVLDEEPVAGQPGLAEGRIASHLGWRHANRPSDALIRKTIGWTWKVKLSLSLERDLFARLREAAEATAIKVFAENLRDLLLAAPAGKRVVMGL
;
A
#
# COMPACT_ATOMS: atom_id res chain seq x y z
N GLU A 1 -40.54 -2.53 9.31
CA GLU A 1 -39.55 -3.06 10.28
C GLU A 1 -38.16 -2.66 9.83
N ALA A 2 -37.33 -2.09 10.70
CA ALA A 2 -36.10 -1.40 10.32
C ALA A 2 -34.92 -2.33 9.90
N GLY A 3 -35.17 -3.59 9.54
CA GLY A 3 -34.15 -4.53 9.05
C GLY A 3 -33.21 -5.12 10.12
N PHE A 4 -33.41 -4.82 11.41
CA PHE A 4 -32.61 -5.37 12.52
C PHE A 4 -33.45 -6.32 13.37
N ALA A 5 -33.30 -7.63 13.16
CA ALA A 5 -34.07 -8.65 13.87
C ALA A 5 -33.45 -9.06 15.23
N GLU A 6 -32.13 -8.87 15.40
CA GLU A 6 -31.36 -9.37 16.54
C GLU A 6 -30.50 -8.27 17.20
N PRO A 7 -30.30 -8.28 18.53
CA PRO A 7 -29.44 -7.30 19.21
C PRO A 7 -28.00 -7.23 18.67
N PHE A 8 -27.46 -8.37 18.22
CA PHE A 8 -26.14 -8.42 17.58
C PHE A 8 -26.10 -7.67 16.25
N ALA A 9 -27.17 -7.71 15.45
CA ALA A 9 -27.26 -6.98 14.20
C ALA A 9 -27.25 -5.45 14.42
N VAL A 10 -27.84 -4.99 15.52
CA VAL A 10 -27.77 -3.56 15.90
C VAL A 10 -26.34 -3.16 16.28
N LEU A 11 -25.62 -4.00 17.04
CA LEU A 11 -24.23 -3.73 17.40
C LEU A 11 -23.29 -3.72 16.19
N ASP A 12 -23.53 -4.59 15.21
CA ASP A 12 -22.80 -4.58 13.94
C ASP A 12 -23.11 -3.31 13.13
N GLY A 13 -24.37 -2.87 13.08
CA GLY A 13 -24.74 -1.59 12.47
C GLY A 13 -24.07 -0.38 13.14
N VAL A 14 -23.98 -0.37 14.47
CA VAL A 14 -23.25 0.66 15.22
C VAL A 14 -21.74 0.62 14.89
N ARG A 15 -21.14 -0.57 14.79
CA ARG A 15 -19.73 -0.73 14.38
C ARG A 15 -19.52 -0.13 12.99
N ASP A 16 -20.38 -0.47 12.04
CA ASP A 16 -20.21 -0.03 10.66
C ASP A 16 -20.37 1.49 10.55
N LEU A 17 -21.37 2.08 11.21
CA LEU A 17 -21.55 3.53 11.30
C LEU A 17 -20.33 4.25 11.89
N LEU A 18 -19.79 3.76 13.01
CA LEU A 18 -18.60 4.32 13.63
C LEU A 18 -17.38 4.18 12.71
N SER A 19 -17.24 3.04 12.05
CA SER A 19 -16.11 2.76 11.16
C SER A 19 -16.11 3.70 9.94
N GLU A 20 -17.28 4.03 9.40
CA GLU A 20 -17.40 4.99 8.30
C GLU A 20 -17.03 6.39 8.75
N ARG A 21 -17.57 6.83 9.89
CA ARG A 21 -17.27 8.16 10.42
C ARG A 21 -15.78 8.36 10.70
N TRP A 22 -15.09 7.34 11.21
CA TRP A 22 -13.65 7.42 11.48
C TRP A 22 -12.83 7.31 10.19
N ALA A 23 -13.27 6.52 9.21
CA ALA A 23 -12.61 6.43 7.92
C ALA A 23 -12.69 7.74 7.11
N GLU A 24 -13.71 8.56 7.35
CA GLU A 24 -13.90 9.88 6.70
C GLU A 24 -13.22 11.04 7.45
N ASP A 25 -12.66 10.80 8.64
CA ASP A 25 -11.92 11.84 9.38
C ASP A 25 -10.59 12.17 8.69
N ALA A 26 -10.57 13.30 7.97
CA ALA A 26 -9.40 13.77 7.23
C ALA A 26 -8.16 13.96 8.10
N VAL A 27 -8.31 14.34 9.37
CA VAL A 27 -7.17 14.54 10.28
C VAL A 27 -6.57 13.19 10.66
N LEU A 28 -7.42 12.19 10.95
CA LEU A 28 -6.96 10.84 11.24
C LEU A 28 -6.27 10.22 10.03
N VAL A 29 -6.92 10.27 8.87
CA VAL A 29 -6.40 9.72 7.61
C VAL A 29 -5.06 10.38 7.25
N GLY A 30 -4.97 11.72 7.36
CA GLY A 30 -3.72 12.45 7.09
C GLY A 30 -2.57 12.03 7.99
N LYS A 31 -2.81 11.92 9.31
CA LYS A 31 -1.78 11.48 10.27
C LYS A 31 -1.32 10.04 10.00
N LEU A 32 -2.26 9.14 9.73
CA LEU A 32 -1.95 7.74 9.43
C LEU A 32 -1.18 7.61 8.11
N ARG A 33 -1.55 8.40 7.09
CA ARG A 33 -0.86 8.43 5.79
C ARG A 33 0.59 8.85 5.93
N GLU A 34 0.87 9.94 6.63
CA GLU A 34 2.25 10.41 6.82
C GLU A 34 3.08 9.46 7.68
N TRP A 35 2.48 8.86 8.70
CA TRP A 35 3.13 7.83 9.50
C TRP A 35 3.48 6.59 8.66
N LEU A 36 2.53 6.05 7.90
CA LEU A 36 2.75 4.91 7.01
C LEU A 36 3.76 5.22 5.90
N TRP A 37 3.82 6.46 5.43
CA TRP A 37 4.82 6.89 4.46
C TRP A 37 6.24 6.93 5.08
N ALA A 38 6.35 7.25 6.36
CA ALA A 38 7.62 7.32 7.07
C ALA A 38 8.14 5.94 7.51
N GLU A 39 7.26 5.08 8.02
CA GLU A 39 7.62 3.81 8.68
C GLU A 39 7.17 2.55 7.90
N GLY A 40 6.33 2.69 6.88
CA GLY A 40 5.82 1.56 6.11
C GLY A 40 6.88 0.93 5.21
N LEU A 41 6.86 -0.41 5.18
CA LEU A 41 7.64 -1.24 4.29
C LEU A 41 6.80 -1.62 3.08
N PHE A 42 7.33 -1.35 1.88
CA PHE A 42 6.80 -1.85 0.64
C PHE A 42 7.29 -3.29 0.45
N GLN A 43 6.40 -4.25 0.71
CA GLN A 43 6.68 -5.67 0.60
C GLN A 43 6.09 -6.24 -0.69
N SER A 44 6.83 -7.11 -1.37
CA SER A 44 6.34 -7.91 -2.49
C SER A 44 6.60 -9.40 -2.27
N LYS A 45 5.59 -10.22 -2.61
CA LYS A 45 5.64 -11.67 -2.53
C LYS A 45 5.09 -12.32 -3.80
N LEU A 46 5.56 -13.52 -4.13
CA LEU A 46 4.96 -14.33 -5.18
C LEU A 46 3.51 -14.70 -4.80
N MET A 47 2.57 -14.56 -5.73
CA MET A 47 1.19 -14.99 -5.51
C MET A 47 1.09 -16.53 -5.39
N ASP A 48 0.24 -16.97 -4.46
CA ASP A 48 -0.04 -18.39 -4.24
C ASP A 48 -0.57 -19.04 -5.53
N GLY A 49 0.04 -20.15 -5.95
CA GLY A 49 -0.34 -20.90 -7.14
C GLY A 49 0.36 -20.47 -8.45
N LYS A 50 1.32 -19.54 -8.40
CA LYS A 50 2.18 -19.21 -9.55
C LYS A 50 3.53 -19.94 -9.47
N ASN A 51 4.00 -20.46 -10.59
CA ASN A 51 5.29 -21.19 -10.66
C ASN A 51 6.44 -20.21 -10.97
N GLY A 52 7.23 -19.82 -9.98
CA GLY A 52 8.38 -18.91 -10.14
C GLY A 52 9.52 -19.40 -11.06
N GLU A 53 9.39 -20.60 -11.63
CA GLU A 53 10.34 -21.24 -12.55
C GLU A 53 10.03 -21.01 -14.03
N LEU A 54 8.85 -20.48 -14.37
CA LEU A 54 8.53 -20.11 -15.75
C LEU A 54 9.45 -18.96 -16.24
N PRO A 55 9.91 -18.96 -17.50
CA PRO A 55 10.84 -17.96 -18.03
C PRO A 55 10.35 -16.52 -17.87
N ASP A 56 9.05 -16.29 -17.99
CA ASP A 56 8.45 -14.96 -17.83
C ASP A 56 8.30 -14.53 -16.37
N HIS A 57 8.27 -15.48 -15.44
CA HIS A 57 8.23 -15.22 -13.99
C HIS A 57 9.64 -15.07 -13.42
N ALA A 58 10.65 -15.71 -14.04
CA ALA A 58 12.05 -15.60 -13.65
C ALA A 58 12.57 -14.14 -13.64
N LYS A 59 12.00 -13.28 -14.50
CA LYS A 59 12.32 -11.82 -14.55
C LYS A 59 11.95 -11.07 -13.27
N PHE A 60 11.04 -11.62 -12.47
CA PHE A 60 10.57 -11.03 -11.21
C PHE A 60 11.15 -11.73 -9.97
N ARG A 61 12.13 -12.62 -10.13
CA ARG A 61 12.72 -13.40 -9.04
C ARG A 61 13.24 -12.53 -7.89
N ASP A 62 13.86 -11.41 -8.21
CA ASP A 62 14.39 -10.46 -7.21
C ASP A 62 13.28 -9.81 -6.36
N TYR A 63 12.01 -9.95 -6.77
CA TYR A 63 10.84 -9.38 -6.11
C TYR A 63 9.91 -10.43 -5.48
N PHE A 64 10.30 -11.71 -5.46
CA PHE A 64 9.49 -12.78 -4.84
C PHE A 64 9.50 -12.74 -3.31
N ASP A 65 10.55 -12.16 -2.73
CA ASP A 65 10.64 -11.88 -1.29
C ASP A 65 11.42 -10.57 -1.10
N TYR A 66 10.73 -9.45 -1.34
CA TYR A 66 11.31 -8.12 -1.29
C TYR A 66 10.59 -7.28 -0.24
N ALA A 67 11.35 -6.56 0.59
CA ALA A 67 10.82 -5.60 1.54
C ALA A 67 11.80 -4.43 1.70
N GLU A 68 11.35 -3.22 1.42
CA GLU A 68 12.13 -1.99 1.63
C GLU A 68 11.22 -0.85 2.12
N PRO A 69 11.75 0.16 2.86
CA PRO A 69 10.95 1.31 3.29
C PRO A 69 10.34 2.05 2.08
N ILE A 70 9.03 2.28 2.10
CA ILE A 70 8.27 2.84 0.97
C ILE A 70 8.84 4.17 0.47
N ARG A 71 9.37 4.99 1.39
CA ARG A 71 9.95 6.31 1.09
C ARG A 71 11.23 6.25 0.26
N THR A 72 11.98 5.16 0.37
CA THR A 72 13.33 5.03 -0.23
C THR A 72 13.37 4.07 -1.41
N VAL A 73 12.22 3.50 -1.81
CA VAL A 73 12.16 2.55 -2.93
C VAL A 73 12.61 3.23 -4.23
N PRO A 74 13.63 2.71 -4.93
CA PRO A 74 14.04 3.22 -6.23
C PRO A 74 12.93 3.11 -7.29
N SER A 75 12.82 4.10 -8.18
CA SER A 75 11.74 4.19 -9.18
C SER A 75 11.61 2.94 -10.07
N HIS A 76 12.73 2.37 -10.52
CA HIS A 76 12.71 1.18 -11.38
C HIS A 76 12.21 -0.08 -10.64
N ARG A 77 12.50 -0.22 -9.34
CA ARG A 77 12.03 -1.34 -8.51
C ARG A 77 10.54 -1.23 -8.24
N ALA A 78 10.08 -0.03 -7.85
CA ALA A 78 8.66 0.23 -7.67
C ALA A 78 7.85 -0.12 -8.93
N LEU A 79 8.30 0.33 -10.10
CA LEU A 79 7.65 0.02 -11.38
C LEU A 79 7.69 -1.48 -11.73
N ALA A 80 8.78 -2.18 -11.42
CA ALA A 80 8.87 -3.62 -11.65
C ALA A 80 7.86 -4.39 -10.79
N VAL A 81 7.73 -4.04 -9.50
CA VAL A 81 6.75 -4.65 -8.61
C VAL A 81 5.31 -4.32 -9.07
N PHE A 82 5.01 -3.07 -9.41
CA PHE A 82 3.67 -2.71 -9.91
C PHE A 82 3.32 -3.44 -11.22
N ARG A 83 4.30 -3.65 -12.09
CA ARG A 83 4.14 -4.44 -13.31
C ARG A 83 3.87 -5.91 -12.98
N GLY A 84 4.63 -6.51 -12.06
CA GLY A 84 4.41 -7.88 -11.61
C GLY A 84 3.04 -8.08 -10.94
N ARG A 85 2.56 -7.07 -10.20
CA ARG A 85 1.20 -7.05 -9.65
C ARG A 85 0.13 -7.00 -10.73
N THR A 86 0.31 -6.16 -11.76
CA THR A 86 -0.65 -6.06 -12.88
C THR A 86 -0.72 -7.37 -13.68
N LEU A 87 0.37 -8.14 -13.73
CA LEU A 87 0.42 -9.46 -14.35
C LEU A 87 -0.07 -10.59 -13.42
N GLU A 88 -0.60 -10.26 -12.25
CA GLU A 88 -1.05 -11.22 -11.25
C GLU A 88 0.04 -12.21 -10.80
N LEU A 89 1.30 -11.78 -10.82
CA LEU A 89 2.45 -12.61 -10.40
C LEU A 89 2.89 -12.29 -9.00
N LEU A 90 2.90 -11.00 -8.67
CA LEU A 90 3.34 -10.50 -7.38
C LEU A 90 2.14 -9.92 -6.62
N ASP A 91 2.06 -10.25 -5.34
CA ASP A 91 1.27 -9.48 -4.39
C ASP A 91 2.18 -8.38 -3.82
N ALA A 92 1.65 -7.16 -3.72
CA ALA A 92 2.37 -6.02 -3.17
C ALA A 92 1.55 -5.45 -2.02
N LYS A 93 2.16 -5.36 -0.85
CA LYS A 93 1.50 -4.97 0.41
C LYS A 93 2.31 -3.92 1.15
N LEU A 94 1.61 -3.04 1.85
CA LEU A 94 2.22 -2.14 2.81
C LEU A 94 2.20 -2.81 4.19
N VAL A 95 3.39 -3.09 4.71
CA VAL A 95 3.57 -3.79 5.98
C VAL A 95 4.35 -2.90 6.94
N LEU A 96 4.14 -3.07 8.24
CA LEU A 96 4.96 -2.44 9.26
C LEU A 96 5.95 -3.47 9.78
N ASP A 97 7.14 -3.05 10.19
CA ASP A 97 8.20 -3.92 10.71
C ASP A 97 7.87 -4.56 12.07
N GLU A 98 6.61 -4.52 12.50
CA GLU A 98 6.16 -5.03 13.79
C GLU A 98 5.26 -6.26 13.56
N GLU A 99 5.63 -7.39 14.19
CA GLU A 99 4.79 -8.58 14.16
C GLU A 99 3.51 -8.33 14.95
N PRO A 100 2.31 -8.57 14.36
CA PRO A 100 1.07 -8.39 15.07
C PRO A 100 0.96 -9.40 16.23
N VAL A 101 1.17 -8.93 17.46
CA VAL A 101 0.97 -9.74 18.66
C VAL A 101 -0.52 -9.99 18.87
N ALA A 102 -0.93 -11.26 18.76
CA ALA A 102 -2.32 -11.65 18.96
C ALA A 102 -2.83 -11.21 20.34
N GLY A 103 -3.86 -10.35 20.34
CA GLY A 103 -4.50 -9.86 21.57
C GLY A 103 -4.00 -8.50 22.08
N GLN A 104 -3.02 -7.88 21.43
CA GLN A 104 -2.61 -6.49 21.70
C GLN A 104 -3.08 -5.57 20.57
N PRO A 105 -3.48 -4.32 20.89
CA PRO A 105 -3.79 -3.35 19.83
C PRO A 105 -2.51 -3.01 19.08
N GLY A 106 -2.49 -3.23 17.77
CA GLY A 106 -1.34 -2.86 16.93
C GLY A 106 -1.08 -1.36 16.93
N LEU A 107 0.09 -0.91 16.48
CA LEU A 107 0.47 0.51 16.50
C LEU A 107 -0.56 1.42 15.81
N ALA A 108 -1.15 0.93 14.72
CA ALA A 108 -2.22 1.62 14.00
C ALA A 108 -3.50 1.78 14.84
N GLU A 109 -3.94 0.72 15.54
CA GLU A 109 -5.10 0.78 16.43
C GLU A 109 -4.85 1.73 17.61
N GLY A 110 -3.62 1.72 18.15
CA GLY A 110 -3.19 2.65 19.20
C GLY A 110 -3.24 4.11 18.75
N ARG A 111 -2.82 4.41 17.51
CA ARG A 111 -2.90 5.76 16.93
C ARG A 111 -4.35 6.19 16.72
N ILE A 112 -5.22 5.30 16.24
CA ILE A 112 -6.66 5.57 16.10
C ILE A 112 -7.29 5.84 17.47
N ALA A 113 -7.03 4.98 18.46
CA ALA A 113 -7.51 5.14 19.83
C ALA A 113 -7.09 6.48 20.45
N SER A 114 -5.82 6.87 20.26
CA SER A 114 -5.30 8.14 20.75
C SER A 114 -5.95 9.34 20.07
N HIS A 115 -6.24 9.27 18.76
CA HIS A 115 -6.94 10.33 18.04
C HIS A 115 -8.40 10.48 18.51
N LEU A 116 -9.06 9.36 18.81
CA LEU A 116 -10.41 9.33 19.36
C LEU A 116 -10.50 9.71 20.85
N GLY A 117 -9.35 9.90 21.52
CA GLY A 117 -9.31 10.12 22.97
C GLY A 117 -9.78 8.92 23.79
N TRP A 118 -9.84 7.72 23.19
CA TRP A 118 -10.30 6.52 23.85
C TRP A 118 -9.14 5.79 24.54
N ARG A 119 -9.40 5.34 25.77
CA ARG A 119 -8.51 4.46 26.54
C ARG A 119 -9.32 3.32 27.10
N HIS A 120 -8.72 2.14 27.14
CA HIS A 120 -9.34 0.98 27.76
C HIS A 120 -9.38 1.17 29.28
N ALA A 121 -10.59 1.28 29.83
CA ALA A 121 -10.83 1.50 31.26
C ALA A 121 -11.74 0.40 31.85
N ASN A 122 -11.77 -0.78 31.22
CA ASN A 122 -12.63 -1.92 31.58
C ASN A 122 -14.12 -1.57 31.66
N ARG A 123 -14.60 -0.60 30.85
CA ARG A 123 -16.02 -0.30 30.76
C ARG A 123 -16.74 -1.34 29.88
N PRO A 124 -18.03 -1.62 30.11
CA PRO A 124 -18.76 -2.62 29.32
C PRO A 124 -18.77 -2.31 27.81
N SER A 125 -18.75 -1.02 27.43
CA SER A 125 -18.69 -0.59 26.03
C SER A 125 -17.28 -0.61 25.41
N ASP A 126 -16.22 -0.74 26.23
CA ASP A 126 -14.84 -0.67 25.74
C ASP A 126 -14.48 -1.85 24.84
N ALA A 127 -15.07 -3.03 25.09
CA ALA A 127 -14.88 -4.20 24.24
C ALA A 127 -15.43 -3.98 22.82
N LEU A 128 -16.61 -3.33 22.72
CA LEU A 128 -17.20 -2.96 21.44
C LEU A 128 -16.32 -1.95 20.70
N ILE A 129 -15.92 -0.86 21.37
CA ILE A 129 -15.10 0.20 20.76
C ILE A 129 -13.77 -0.37 20.27
N ARG A 130 -13.11 -1.20 21.08
CA ARG A 130 -11.85 -1.86 20.69
C ARG A 130 -12.02 -2.71 19.42
N LYS A 131 -13.08 -3.52 19.36
CA LYS A 131 -13.39 -4.34 18.18
C LYS A 131 -13.67 -3.46 16.96
N THR A 132 -14.39 -2.35 17.13
CA THR A 132 -14.66 -1.39 16.06
C THR A 132 -13.40 -0.72 15.55
N ILE A 133 -12.46 -0.33 16.43
CA ILE A 133 -11.19 0.28 16.02
C ILE A 133 -10.38 -0.69 15.15
N GLY A 134 -10.19 -1.93 15.60
CA GLY A 134 -9.47 -2.95 14.84
C GLY A 134 -10.15 -3.28 13.51
N TRP A 135 -11.48 -3.34 13.49
CA TRP A 135 -12.25 -3.51 12.25
C TRP A 135 -12.08 -2.34 11.28
N THR A 136 -12.17 -1.11 11.78
CA THR A 136 -12.01 0.12 10.99
C THR A 136 -10.62 0.18 10.36
N TRP A 137 -9.58 -0.16 11.14
CA TRP A 137 -8.23 -0.28 10.62
C TRP A 137 -8.14 -1.33 9.51
N LYS A 138 -8.54 -2.57 9.79
CA LYS A 138 -8.35 -3.72 8.90
C LYS A 138 -9.15 -3.65 7.61
N VAL A 139 -10.38 -3.12 7.66
CA VAL A 139 -11.34 -3.21 6.54
C VAL A 139 -11.42 -1.91 5.74
N LYS A 140 -11.27 -0.75 6.37
CA LYS A 140 -11.49 0.55 5.72
C LYS A 140 -10.17 1.32 5.56
N LEU A 141 -9.48 1.61 6.66
CA LEU A 141 -8.32 2.51 6.65
C LEU A 141 -7.08 1.90 5.98
N SER A 142 -6.73 0.65 6.29
CA SER A 142 -5.53 -0.01 5.76
C SER A 142 -5.54 -0.05 4.23
N LEU A 143 -6.64 -0.52 3.64
CA LEU A 143 -6.81 -0.67 2.19
C LEU A 143 -6.81 0.69 1.49
N SER A 144 -7.51 1.68 2.07
CA SER A 144 -7.57 3.03 1.50
C SER A 144 -6.19 3.71 1.52
N LEU A 145 -5.49 3.65 2.65
CA LEU A 145 -4.16 4.23 2.82
C LEU A 145 -3.10 3.52 1.98
N GLU A 146 -3.15 2.19 1.88
CA GLU A 146 -2.26 1.42 1.00
C GLU A 146 -2.42 1.86 -0.46
N ARG A 147 -3.66 1.97 -0.94
CA ARG A 147 -3.94 2.43 -2.31
C ARG A 147 -3.43 3.85 -2.54
N ASP A 148 -3.69 4.77 -1.62
CA ASP A 148 -3.23 6.17 -1.71
C ASP A 148 -1.70 6.26 -1.77
N LEU A 149 -1.00 5.52 -0.90
CA LEU A 149 0.46 5.54 -0.84
C LEU A 149 1.09 4.84 -2.05
N PHE A 150 0.47 3.79 -2.57
CA PHE A 150 0.93 3.15 -3.80
C PHE A 150 0.74 4.03 -5.02
N ALA A 151 -0.37 4.76 -5.12
CA ALA A 151 -0.57 5.75 -6.16
C ALA A 151 0.51 6.83 -6.09
N ARG A 152 0.78 7.38 -4.90
CA ARG A 152 1.86 8.35 -4.67
C ARG A 152 3.24 7.81 -5.08
N LEU A 153 3.58 6.59 -4.68
CA LEU A 153 4.85 5.95 -5.05
C LEU A 153 4.95 5.74 -6.57
N ARG A 154 3.86 5.28 -7.19
CA ARG A 154 3.79 5.04 -8.62
C ARG A 154 3.97 6.31 -9.42
N GLU A 155 3.25 7.38 -9.10
CA GLU A 155 3.37 8.67 -9.77
C GLU A 155 4.80 9.24 -9.69
N ALA A 156 5.42 9.17 -8.51
CA ALA A 156 6.80 9.61 -8.31
C ALA A 156 7.81 8.76 -9.13
N ALA A 157 7.58 7.45 -9.19
CA ALA A 157 8.41 6.52 -9.96
C ALA A 157 8.26 6.74 -11.47
N GLU A 158 7.04 6.91 -11.97
CA GLU A 158 6.75 7.20 -13.37
C GLU A 158 7.34 8.54 -13.80
N ALA A 159 7.19 9.60 -12.99
CA ALA A 159 7.78 10.90 -13.27
C ALA A 159 9.31 10.84 -13.42
N THR A 160 9.97 10.08 -12.54
CA THR A 160 11.43 9.89 -12.60
C THR A 160 11.83 9.09 -13.83
N ALA A 161 11.10 8.01 -14.15
CA ALA A 161 11.37 7.20 -15.33
C ALA A 161 11.21 8.02 -16.63
N ILE A 162 10.11 8.79 -16.75
CA ILE A 162 9.85 9.66 -17.90
C ILE A 162 10.99 10.67 -18.09
N LYS A 163 11.50 11.27 -17.00
CA LYS A 163 12.63 12.20 -17.08
C LYS A 163 13.88 11.55 -17.67
N VAL A 164 14.26 10.37 -17.17
CA VAL A 164 15.43 9.63 -17.68
C VAL A 164 15.24 9.23 -19.15
N PHE A 165 14.03 8.79 -19.52
CA PHE A 165 13.72 8.48 -20.93
C PHE A 165 13.80 9.71 -21.83
N ALA A 166 13.31 10.86 -21.36
CA ALA A 166 13.38 12.12 -22.12
C ALA A 166 14.83 12.59 -22.31
N GLU A 167 15.69 12.45 -21.30
CA GLU A 167 17.12 12.75 -21.39
C GLU A 167 17.81 11.83 -22.41
N ASN A 168 17.59 10.50 -22.32
CA ASN A 168 18.15 9.54 -23.26
C ASN A 168 17.66 9.78 -24.71
N LEU A 169 16.39 10.14 -24.89
CA LEU A 169 15.83 10.44 -26.21
C LEU A 169 16.45 11.72 -26.78
N ARG A 170 16.63 12.76 -25.95
CA ARG A 170 17.29 13.99 -26.34
C ARG A 170 18.72 13.73 -26.81
N ASP A 171 19.47 12.92 -26.07
CA ASP A 171 20.85 12.58 -26.42
C ASP A 171 20.94 11.80 -27.73
N LEU A 172 20.00 10.87 -27.97
CA LEU A 172 19.92 10.13 -29.22
C LEU A 172 19.56 11.04 -30.41
N LEU A 173 18.62 11.97 -30.23
CA LEU A 173 18.21 12.91 -31.28
C LEU A 173 19.26 13.98 -31.59
N LEU A 174 20.08 14.34 -30.60
CA LEU A 174 21.19 15.28 -30.76
C LEU A 174 22.51 14.58 -31.10
N ALA A 175 22.51 13.26 -31.29
CA ALA A 175 23.67 12.53 -31.72
C ALA A 175 24.19 13.09 -33.05
N ALA A 176 25.50 13.30 -33.14
CA ALA A 176 26.12 13.87 -34.33
C ALA A 176 25.77 13.02 -35.56
N PRO A 177 25.25 13.63 -36.64
CA PRO A 177 24.88 12.87 -37.83
C PRO A 177 26.15 12.29 -38.48
N ALA A 178 26.07 11.04 -38.97
CA ALA A 178 27.17 10.38 -39.68
C ALA A 178 27.58 11.10 -40.99
N GLY A 179 26.81 12.11 -41.41
CA GLY A 179 27.04 12.91 -42.61
C GLY A 179 26.61 12.19 -43.89
N LYS A 180 27.01 12.75 -45.04
CA LYS A 180 26.71 12.19 -46.37
C LYS A 180 27.67 11.06 -46.73
N ARG A 181 27.56 9.92 -46.04
CA ARG A 181 28.33 8.70 -46.31
C ARG A 181 27.37 7.57 -46.67
N VAL A 182 27.79 6.66 -47.56
CA VAL A 182 27.03 5.44 -47.84
C VAL A 182 27.13 4.52 -46.62
N VAL A 183 25.99 4.16 -46.03
CA VAL A 183 25.89 3.30 -44.84
C VAL A 183 25.04 2.09 -45.18
N MET A 184 25.49 0.90 -44.80
CA MET A 184 24.71 -0.35 -44.87
C MET A 184 24.12 -0.63 -43.49
N GLY A 185 22.79 -0.67 -43.37
CA GLY A 185 22.10 -1.11 -42.15
C GLY A 185 22.07 -2.63 -42.08
N LEU A 186 22.47 -3.19 -40.93
CA LEU A 186 22.48 -4.62 -40.63
C LEU A 186 21.30 -5.00 -39.74
#